data_AF-A0A852AFP6-F1
#
_entry.id   AF-A0A852AFP6-F1
#
_cell.length_a   1.000
_cell.length_b   1.000
_cell.length_c   1.000
_cell.angle_alpha   90.00
_cell.angle_beta   90.00
_cell.angle_gamma   90.00
#
_symmetry.space_group_name_H-M   'P 1'
#
loop_
_entity.id
_entity.type
_entity.pdbx_description
1 polymer ?
#
loop_
_entity_poly.entity_id
_entity_poly.type
_entity_poly.pdbx_seq_one_letter_code
_entity_poly.pdbx_strand_id
1 'polypeptide(L)'
;VLTGTVKSLSRGPPQEPGWAVLSVLGAFKAAAALGLPQPAKGSSLRLQLPCRLCPSLKKGSSYVLMGRLGADGAALLPPDAFVVPYRPQQQQVLGNLSKRPCRGSP
;
A
#
# COMPACT_ATOMS: atom_id res chain seq x y z
N VAL A 1 4.99 0.31 3.05
CA VAL A 1 5.20 -0.64 1.93
C VAL A 1 4.56 -1.98 2.25
N LEU A 2 3.63 -2.41 1.41
CA LEU A 2 2.92 -3.69 1.50
C LEU A 2 2.63 -4.25 0.10
N THR A 3 2.32 -5.54 0.03
CA THR A 3 1.75 -6.20 -1.14
C THR A 3 0.32 -6.63 -0.84
N GLY A 4 -0.57 -6.52 -1.82
CA GLY A 4 -1.96 -6.90 -1.64
C GLY A 4 -2.75 -6.99 -2.93
N THR A 5 -3.86 -7.72 -2.87
CA THR A 5 -4.82 -7.84 -3.97
C THR A 5 -5.96 -6.86 -3.78
N VAL A 6 -6.28 -6.08 -4.80
CA VAL A 6 -7.40 -5.13 -4.75
C VAL A 6 -8.71 -5.91 -4.75
N LYS A 7 -9.44 -5.90 -3.63
CA LYS A 7 -10.76 -6.52 -3.49
C LYS A 7 -11.88 -5.57 -3.92
N SER A 8 -11.76 -4.30 -3.56
CA SER A 8 -12.73 -3.27 -3.92
C SER A 8 -12.03 -1.95 -4.20
N LEU A 9 -12.61 -1.13 -5.07
CA LEU A 9 -12.10 0.17 -5.45
C LEU A 9 -13.28 1.10 -5.69
N SER A 10 -13.30 2.22 -4.97
CA SER A 10 -14.22 3.34 -5.17
C SER A 10 -13.40 4.59 -5.42
N ARG A 11 -13.68 5.32 -6.49
CA ARG A 11 -12.96 6.57 -6.78
C ARG A 11 -13.60 7.80 -6.13
N GLY A 12 -14.81 7.68 -5.57
CA GLY A 12 -15.53 8.79 -4.93
C GLY A 12 -16.01 9.88 -5.91
N PRO A 13 -16.96 10.75 -5.50
CA PRO A 13 -17.38 11.95 -6.23
C PRO A 13 -16.39 13.12 -6.07
N PRO A 14 -16.38 14.17 -6.95
CA PRO A 14 -15.45 15.32 -7.01
C PRO A 14 -14.93 15.87 -5.69
N GLN A 15 -15.78 15.88 -4.68
CA GLN A 15 -15.55 16.54 -3.40
C GLN A 15 -14.98 15.59 -2.35
N GLU A 16 -14.97 14.27 -2.61
CA GLU A 16 -14.56 13.23 -1.65
C GLU A 16 -13.35 12.41 -2.19
N PRO A 17 -12.43 11.99 -1.30
CA PRO A 17 -11.36 11.07 -1.66
C PRO A 17 -11.90 9.67 -1.94
N GLY A 18 -11.28 8.99 -2.90
CA GLY A 18 -11.57 7.59 -3.18
C GLY A 18 -11.04 6.67 -2.07
N TRP A 19 -11.39 5.39 -2.16
CA TRP A 19 -10.83 4.36 -1.31
C TRP A 19 -10.65 3.04 -2.06
N ALA A 20 -9.65 2.27 -1.66
CA ALA A 20 -9.42 0.91 -2.13
C ALA A 20 -9.35 -0.05 -0.93
N VAL A 21 -10.00 -1.20 -1.03
CA VAL A 21 -9.86 -2.28 -0.05
C VAL A 21 -8.94 -3.32 -0.66
N LEU A 22 -7.86 -3.63 0.05
CA LEU A 22 -6.90 -4.64 -0.34
C LEU A 22 -6.96 -5.83 0.61
N SER A 23 -6.75 -7.03 0.09
CA SER A 23 -6.37 -8.18 0.90
C SER A 23 -4.84 -8.26 0.97
N VAL A 24 -4.30 -8.23 2.17
CA VAL A 24 -2.86 -8.10 2.42
C VAL A 24 -2.16 -9.44 2.15
N LEU A 25 -1.20 -9.43 1.24
CA LEU A 25 -0.33 -10.57 0.92
C LEU A 25 0.94 -10.57 1.78
N GLY A 26 1.46 -9.38 2.10
CA GLY A 26 2.63 -9.19 2.95
C GLY A 26 2.86 -7.72 3.29
N ALA A 27 3.53 -7.46 4.41
CA ALA A 27 3.88 -6.12 4.87
C ALA A 27 5.39 -6.03 5.14
N PHE A 28 6.06 -4.99 4.63
CA PHE A 28 7.53 -4.92 4.62
C PHE A 28 8.12 -3.76 5.41
N LYS A 29 7.50 -2.57 5.37
CA LYS A 29 8.08 -1.34 5.99
C LYS A 29 7.12 -0.58 6.91
N ALA A 30 5.88 -1.06 7.07
CA ALA A 30 4.80 -0.24 7.62
C ALA A 30 4.60 -0.35 9.15
N ALA A 31 5.21 -1.30 9.85
CA ALA A 31 4.84 -1.56 11.25
C ALA A 31 5.93 -1.30 12.30
N ALA A 32 7.16 -1.75 12.06
CA ALA A 32 8.19 -1.68 13.11
C ALA A 32 8.60 -0.23 13.47
N ALA A 33 8.64 0.67 12.49
CA ALA A 33 9.04 2.06 12.71
C ALA A 33 7.89 2.98 13.18
N LEU A 34 6.64 2.52 13.14
CA LEU A 34 5.46 3.33 13.44
C LEU A 34 4.61 2.79 14.61
N GLY A 35 5.05 1.72 15.29
CA GLY A 35 4.36 1.15 16.46
C GLY A 35 2.95 0.60 16.19
N LEU A 36 2.55 0.51 14.92
CA LEU A 36 1.22 0.07 14.51
C LEU A 36 1.16 -1.45 14.34
N PRO A 37 0.01 -2.08 14.63
CA PRO A 37 -0.19 -3.49 14.37
C PRO A 37 0.09 -3.79 12.90
N GLN A 38 1.02 -4.72 12.61
CA GLN A 38 1.24 -5.16 11.24
C GLN A 38 -0.09 -5.72 10.71
N PRO A 39 -0.56 -5.28 9.53
CA PRO A 39 -1.71 -5.95 8.94
C PRO A 39 -1.33 -7.42 8.70
N ALA A 40 -2.08 -8.33 9.32
CA ALA A 40 -1.85 -9.76 9.20
C ALA A 40 -2.00 -10.19 7.74
N LYS A 41 -1.23 -11.19 7.31
CA LYS A 41 -1.42 -11.79 5.99
C LYS A 41 -2.87 -12.31 5.90
N GLY A 42 -3.58 -11.93 4.84
CA GLY A 42 -5.00 -12.21 4.64
C GLY A 42 -5.96 -11.16 5.20
N SER A 43 -5.50 -10.21 6.03
CA SER A 43 -6.34 -9.12 6.52
C SER A 43 -6.77 -8.18 5.40
N SER A 44 -7.91 -7.51 5.59
CA SER A 44 -8.37 -6.46 4.68
C SER A 44 -7.90 -5.10 5.17
N LEU A 45 -7.22 -4.34 4.31
CA LEU A 45 -6.77 -2.98 4.59
C LEU A 45 -7.47 -1.99 3.66
N ARG A 46 -8.08 -0.96 4.23
CA ARG A 46 -8.64 0.17 3.49
C ARG A 46 -7.57 1.23 3.30
N LEU A 47 -7.33 1.61 2.05
CA LEU A 47 -6.47 2.72 1.67
C LEU A 47 -7.30 3.87 1.10
N GLN A 48 -6.93 5.08 1.46
CA GLN A 48 -7.51 6.30 0.92
C GLN A 48 -6.74 6.72 -0.34
N LEU A 49 -7.49 7.08 -1.38
CA LEU A 49 -7.00 7.53 -2.67
C LEU A 49 -7.35 9.01 -2.84
N PRO A 50 -6.42 9.94 -2.57
CA PRO A 50 -6.65 11.36 -2.74
C PRO A 50 -6.78 11.74 -4.23
N CYS A 51 -6.12 10.98 -5.11
CA CYS A 51 -6.25 11.14 -6.55
C CYS A 51 -7.17 10.05 -7.13
N ARG A 52 -8.05 10.44 -8.06
CA ARG A 52 -8.98 9.51 -8.71
C ARG A 52 -8.43 8.85 -9.95
N LEU A 53 -7.61 9.56 -10.70
CA LEU A 53 -7.02 9.01 -11.92
C LEU A 53 -5.81 8.13 -11.60
N CYS A 54 -5.07 8.46 -10.54
CA CYS A 54 -3.83 7.81 -10.16
C CYS A 54 -3.89 7.30 -8.71
N PRO A 55 -3.28 6.15 -8.41
CA PRO A 55 -2.63 5.20 -9.31
C PRO A 55 -3.63 4.28 -10.04
N SER A 56 -3.22 3.72 -11.19
CA SER A 56 -4.06 2.83 -12.00
C SER A 56 -4.20 1.45 -11.33
N LEU A 57 -5.19 1.32 -10.46
CA LEU A 57 -5.52 0.08 -9.77
C LEU A 57 -6.68 -0.65 -10.47
N LYS A 58 -6.54 -1.96 -10.63
CA LYS A 58 -7.61 -2.85 -11.12
C LYS A 58 -8.06 -3.81 -10.02
N LYS A 59 -9.37 -3.92 -9.82
CA LYS A 59 -9.99 -4.92 -8.95
C LYS A 59 -9.57 -6.34 -9.39
N GLY A 60 -9.24 -7.19 -8.43
CA GLY A 60 -8.79 -8.57 -8.64
C GLY A 60 -7.29 -8.71 -8.92
N SER A 61 -6.58 -7.62 -9.23
CA SER A 61 -5.14 -7.66 -9.46
C SER A 61 -4.34 -7.41 -8.18
N SER A 62 -3.16 -8.03 -8.11
CA SER A 62 -2.22 -7.88 -7.01
C SER A 62 -1.17 -6.81 -7.34
N TYR A 63 -0.83 -5.98 -6.37
CA TYR A 63 0.14 -4.88 -6.51
C TYR A 63 1.11 -4.83 -5.34
N VAL A 64 2.29 -4.26 -5.60
CA VAL A 64 3.16 -3.69 -4.56
C VAL A 64 2.72 -2.24 -4.38
N LEU A 65 2.41 -1.85 -3.15
CA LEU A 65 1.97 -0.49 -2.83
C LEU A 65 2.89 0.15 -1.80
N MET A 66 3.48 1.28 -2.17
CA MET A 66 4.26 2.13 -1.27
C MET A 66 3.47 3.37 -0.90
N GLY A 67 2.48 3.18 -0.04
CA GLY A 67 1.73 4.28 0.58
C GLY A 67 2.44 4.88 1.79
N ARG A 68 1.81 5.92 2.33
CA ARG A 68 2.19 6.61 3.57
C ARG A 68 1.05 6.45 4.59
N LEU A 69 1.31 6.78 5.84
CA LEU A 69 0.23 6.99 6.80
C LEU A 69 -0.13 8.47 6.83
N GLY A 70 -1.42 8.78 6.86
CA GLY A 70 -1.94 10.09 7.18
C GLY A 70 -1.73 10.45 8.65
N ALA A 71 -1.92 11.72 9.00
CA ALA A 71 -1.78 12.23 10.37
C ALA A 71 -2.80 11.59 11.33
N ASP A 72 -3.91 11.13 10.79
CA ASP A 72 -5.03 10.41 11.42
C ASP A 72 -4.77 8.91 11.57
N GLY A 73 -3.60 8.41 11.12
CA GLY A 73 -3.27 6.98 11.15
C GLY A 73 -3.88 6.19 9.98
N ALA A 74 -4.64 6.82 9.09
CA ALA A 74 -5.20 6.17 7.91
C ALA A 74 -4.11 5.84 6.88
N ALA A 75 -4.25 4.69 6.21
CA ALA A 75 -3.35 4.33 5.12
C ALA A 75 -3.69 5.16 3.87
N LEU A 76 -2.75 5.98 3.41
CA LEU A 76 -2.91 6.86 2.26
C LEU A 76 -2.05 6.39 1.09
N LEU A 77 -2.61 6.44 -0.12
CA LEU A 77 -1.88 6.18 -1.35
C LEU A 77 -1.82 7.45 -2.20
N PRO A 78 -0.81 8.30 -2.02
CA PRO A 78 -0.72 9.56 -2.76
C PRO A 78 -0.43 9.32 -4.26
N PRO A 79 -0.65 10.31 -5.14
CA PRO A 79 -0.50 10.13 -6.59
C PRO A 79 0.94 9.81 -7.02
N ASP A 80 1.94 10.25 -6.26
CA ASP A 80 3.36 9.95 -6.44
C ASP A 80 3.78 8.60 -5.82
N ALA A 81 2.84 7.85 -5.24
CA ALA A 81 3.13 6.56 -4.63
C ALA A 81 3.61 5.55 -5.68
N PHE A 82 4.64 4.81 -5.32
CA PHE A 82 5.10 3.69 -6.12
C PHE A 82 4.08 2.54 -6.05
N VAL A 83 3.40 2.30 -7.18
CA VAL A 83 2.43 1.23 -7.36
C VAL A 83 2.75 0.47 -8.63
N VAL A 84 3.06 -0.82 -8.49
CA VAL A 84 3.37 -1.70 -9.61
C VAL A 84 2.67 -3.05 -9.47
N PRO A 85 2.36 -3.74 -10.58
CA PRO A 85 1.83 -5.10 -10.53
C PRO A 85 2.75 -6.03 -9.73
N TYR A 86 2.15 -6.83 -8.88
CA TYR A 86 2.87 -7.76 -8.02
C TYR A 86 3.46 -8.92 -8.85
N ARG A 87 4.75 -9.18 -8.64
CA ARG A 87 5.47 -10.36 -9.14
C ARG A 87 6.13 -11.11 -7.98
N PRO A 88 6.18 -12.45 -7.99
CA PRO A 88 6.81 -13.23 -6.91
C PRO A 88 8.25 -12.81 -6.60
N GLN A 89 9.04 -12.50 -7.63
CA GLN A 89 10.42 -12.03 -7.47
C GLN A 89 10.53 -10.75 -6.62
N GLN A 90 9.54 -9.85 -6.70
CA GLN A 90 9.51 -8.62 -5.90
C GLN A 90 9.34 -8.92 -4.41
N GLN A 91 8.64 -10.00 -4.05
CA GLN A 91 8.42 -10.37 -2.64
C GLN A 91 9.75 -10.67 -1.95
N GLN A 92 10.65 -11.42 -2.60
CA GLN A 92 11.96 -11.76 -2.06
C GLN A 92 12.86 -10.52 -1.95
N VAL A 93 12.84 -9.65 -2.96
CA VAL A 93 13.60 -8.38 -2.94
C VAL A 93 13.12 -7.49 -1.80
N LEU A 94 11.81 -7.27 -1.67
CA LEU A 94 11.23 -6.46 -0.59
C LEU A 94 11.51 -7.03 0.79
N GLY A 95 11.47 -8.36 0.94
CA GLY A 95 11.82 -9.05 2.19
C GLY A 95 13.30 -8.94 2.56
N ASN A 96 14.20 -8.87 1.58
CA ASN A 96 15.62 -8.60 1.82
C ASN A 96 15.87 -7.12 2.15
N LEU A 97 15.18 -6.21 1.47
CA LEU A 97 15.27 -4.77 1.72
C LEU A 97 14.71 -4.38 3.08
N SER A 98 13.64 -5.03 3.55
CA SER A 98 13.06 -4.73 4.88
C SER A 98 14.00 -5.11 6.03
N LYS A 99 14.93 -6.05 5.81
CA LYS A 99 15.92 -6.48 6.81
C LYS A 99 17.16 -5.60 6.84
N ARG A 100 17.37 -4.74 5.84
CA ARG A 100 18.55 -3.89 5.71
C ARG A 100 18.17 -2.44 6.01
N PRO A 101 19.02 -1.67 6.70
CA PRO A 101 18.80 -0.23 6.84
C PRO A 101 18.83 0.42 5.45
N CYS A 102 17.88 1.33 5.21
CA CYS A 102 17.84 2.09 3.96
C CYS A 102 19.03 3.07 3.94
N ARG A 103 19.89 2.99 2.91
CA ARG A 103 21.05 3.89 2.75
C ARG A 103 20.71 5.25 2.13
N GLY A 104 19.48 5.73 2.32
CA GLY A 104 19.11 7.07 1.86
C GLY A 104 19.78 8.10 2.75
N SER A 105 20.72 8.86 2.19
CA SER A 105 21.20 10.09 2.82
C SER A 105 20.00 11.05 2.99
N PRO A 106 19.87 11.74 4.14
CA PRO A 106 18.85 12.77 4.31
C PRO A 106 18.98 13.88 3.28
#